data_AF-A0A3S0C976-F1
#
_entry.id   AF-A0A3S0C976-F1
#
_cell.length_a   1.000
_cell.length_b   1.000
_cell.length_c   1.000
_cell.angle_alpha   90.00
_cell.angle_beta   90.00
_cell.angle_gamma   90.00
#
_symmetry.space_group_name_H-M   'P 1'
#
loop_
_entity.id
_entity.type
_entity.pdbx_description
1 polymer ?
#
loop_
_entity_poly.entity_id
_entity_poly.type
_entity_poly.pdbx_seq_one_letter_code
_entity_poly.pdbx_strand_id
1 'polypeptide(L)'
;MSFLKKLLVGKVGKIYHHKISPIKKTILNIRAIWNNDHEEDNGIEKIVRLFLSSSQLLFPGIYIKHMATKIGYEYKDLAMDFYILAKVVFPILILINNWQTNNYVVFILIYILLETVLYIPTLIFASDLFSQPRSYKRSMLLLFFNYLESVLSFAVFYRTGDYLNAPLNNWFDAVYYSFVTSSTIGYGDYYPVAIQGKIFTILQVFLFLFFVILFMNFFSSKIKTKGYFSDKSE
;
A
#
# COMPACT_ATOMS: atom_id res chain seq x y z
N MET A 1 20.74 24.47 11.17
CA MET A 1 19.74 23.43 10.83
C MET A 1 20.07 22.22 11.68
N SER A 2 19.16 21.73 12.54
CA SER A 2 19.43 20.56 13.42
C SER A 2 19.77 19.31 12.59
N PHE A 3 20.70 18.47 13.07
CA PHE A 3 21.09 17.20 12.44
C PHE A 3 19.88 16.34 12.05
N LEU A 4 18.89 16.25 12.95
CA LEU A 4 17.63 15.52 12.73
C LEU A 4 16.81 16.09 11.58
N LYS A 5 16.75 17.42 11.43
CA LYS A 5 16.03 18.05 10.32
C LYS A 5 16.71 17.76 8.98
N LYS A 6 18.05 17.76 8.95
CA LYS A 6 18.82 17.43 7.74
C LYS A 6 18.69 15.95 7.35
N LEU A 7 18.61 15.06 8.34
CA LEU A 7 18.45 13.61 8.13
C LEU A 7 17.03 13.24 7.67
N LEU A 8 16.00 13.73 8.37
CA LEU A 8 14.61 13.28 8.16
C LEU A 8 13.87 14.08 7.07
N VAL A 9 14.16 15.36 6.92
CA VAL A 9 13.46 16.25 5.97
C VAL A 9 14.28 16.51 4.71
N GLY A 10 15.61 16.47 4.83
CA GLY A 10 16.52 16.69 3.70
C GLY A 10 16.53 18.14 3.20
N LYS A 11 17.10 18.34 2.00
CA LYS A 11 17.01 19.62 1.28
C LYS A 11 15.76 19.63 0.42
N VAL A 12 14.76 20.42 0.79
CA VAL A 12 13.59 20.64 -0.06
C VAL A 12 13.95 21.69 -1.11
N GLY A 13 14.09 21.26 -2.36
CA GLY A 13 14.22 22.19 -3.49
C GLY A 13 12.99 23.11 -3.54
N LYS A 14 13.18 24.39 -3.86
CA LYS A 14 12.14 25.44 -4.04
C LYS A 14 11.14 25.15 -5.19
N ILE A 15 10.83 23.89 -5.47
CA ILE A 15 10.05 23.48 -6.64
C ILE A 15 8.57 23.40 -6.24
N TYR A 16 7.87 24.48 -6.59
CA TYR A 16 6.43 24.62 -6.80
C TYR A 16 5.48 24.06 -5.73
N HIS A 17 5.03 24.96 -4.86
CA HIS A 17 3.86 24.75 -4.01
C HIS A 17 2.59 24.69 -4.85
N HIS A 18 2.04 23.49 -5.09
CA HIS A 18 0.62 23.41 -5.42
C HIS A 18 -0.16 23.81 -4.17
N LYS A 19 -0.83 24.98 -4.23
CA LYS A 19 -1.70 25.52 -3.16
C LYS A 19 -2.93 24.63 -2.87
N ILE A 20 -3.11 23.54 -3.62
CA ILE A 20 -4.28 22.67 -3.53
C ILE A 20 -4.06 21.62 -2.45
N SER A 21 -4.99 21.53 -1.52
CA SER A 21 -4.94 20.54 -0.43
C SER A 21 -5.05 19.11 -0.98
N PRO A 22 -4.46 18.09 -0.33
CA PRO A 22 -4.55 16.70 -0.78
C PRO A 22 -5.99 16.21 -1.02
N ILE A 23 -6.90 16.54 -0.10
CA ILE A 23 -8.32 16.19 -0.20
C ILE A 23 -8.96 16.88 -1.41
N LYS A 24 -8.73 18.18 -1.59
CA LYS A 24 -9.25 18.92 -2.75
C LYS A 24 -8.70 18.37 -4.06
N LYS A 25 -7.43 17.95 -4.08
CA LYS A 25 -6.83 17.30 -5.25
C LYS A 25 -7.56 16.00 -5.59
N THR A 26 -7.83 15.13 -4.61
CA THR A 26 -8.58 13.88 -4.85
C THR A 26 -9.99 14.14 -5.38
N ILE A 27 -10.70 15.15 -4.85
CA ILE A 27 -12.02 15.53 -5.37
C ILE A 27 -11.94 16.02 -6.82
N LEU A 28 -10.94 16.83 -7.15
CA LEU A 28 -10.71 17.29 -8.52
C LEU A 28 -10.39 16.13 -9.47
N ASN A 29 -9.59 15.16 -9.03
CA ASN A 29 -9.28 13.96 -9.79
C ASN A 29 -10.54 13.12 -10.08
N ILE A 30 -11.42 12.93 -9.08
CA ILE A 30 -12.70 12.23 -9.27
C ILE A 30 -13.56 12.96 -10.31
N ARG A 31 -13.63 14.29 -10.24
CA ARG A 31 -14.37 15.10 -11.21
C ARG A 31 -13.78 15.00 -12.62
N ALA A 32 -12.45 14.95 -12.73
CA ALA A 32 -11.76 14.80 -14.01
C ALA A 32 -12.07 13.46 -14.67
N ILE A 33 -12.09 12.35 -13.91
CA ILE A 33 -12.51 11.03 -14.41
C ILE A 33 -13.98 11.06 -14.81
N TRP A 34 -14.85 11.71 -14.03
CA TRP A 34 -16.27 11.80 -14.37
C TRP A 34 -16.51 12.51 -15.72
N ASN A 35 -15.75 13.57 -15.98
CA ASN A 35 -15.88 14.39 -17.19
C ASN A 35 -15.06 13.88 -18.40
N ASN A 36 -14.22 12.85 -18.23
CA ASN A 36 -13.26 12.40 -19.24
C ASN A 36 -12.30 13.53 -19.70
N ASP A 37 -11.79 14.32 -18.74
CA ASP A 37 -10.98 15.51 -19.05
C ASP A 37 -9.59 15.17 -19.64
N HIS A 38 -9.07 13.97 -19.39
CA HIS A 38 -7.68 13.58 -19.75
C HIS A 38 -7.57 12.25 -20.49
N GLU A 39 -8.49 11.30 -20.25
CA GLU A 39 -8.54 10.00 -20.93
C GLU A 39 -9.99 9.69 -21.32
N GLU A 40 -10.17 9.02 -22.47
CA GLU A 40 -11.48 8.60 -22.97
C GLU A 40 -11.97 7.31 -22.29
N ASP A 41 -11.89 7.28 -20.96
CA ASP A 41 -12.30 6.15 -20.15
C ASP A 41 -13.79 5.86 -20.36
N ASN A 42 -14.11 4.62 -20.68
CA ASN A 42 -15.47 4.19 -20.93
C ASN A 42 -15.78 2.83 -20.28
N GLY A 43 -17.06 2.60 -20.00
CA GLY A 43 -17.54 1.32 -19.47
C GLY A 43 -16.94 0.95 -18.11
N ILE A 44 -16.40 -0.27 -18.02
CA ILE A 44 -15.90 -0.88 -16.77
C ILE A 44 -14.70 -0.10 -16.20
N GLU A 45 -13.81 0.38 -17.07
CA GLU A 45 -12.62 1.15 -16.66
C GLU A 45 -13.00 2.39 -15.86
N LYS A 46 -13.94 3.20 -16.38
CA LYS A 46 -14.42 4.40 -15.71
C LYS A 46 -15.06 4.09 -14.35
N ILE A 47 -15.86 3.03 -14.26
CA ILE A 47 -16.48 2.59 -13.01
C ILE A 47 -15.42 2.21 -11.96
N VAL A 48 -14.41 1.43 -12.36
CA VAL A 48 -13.33 1.01 -11.47
C VAL A 48 -12.50 2.21 -11.00
N ARG A 49 -12.12 3.13 -11.90
CA ARG A 49 -11.34 4.32 -11.55
C ARG A 49 -12.10 5.26 -10.62
N LEU A 50 -13.40 5.46 -10.84
CA LEU A 50 -14.24 6.26 -9.95
C LEU A 50 -14.37 5.63 -8.57
N PHE A 51 -14.60 4.31 -8.50
CA PHE A 51 -14.66 3.59 -7.22
C PHE A 51 -13.34 3.71 -6.45
N LEU A 52 -12.21 3.41 -7.09
CA LEU A 52 -10.89 3.46 -6.49
C LEU A 52 -10.53 4.88 -6.02
N SER A 53 -10.75 5.89 -6.87
CA SER A 53 -10.46 7.29 -6.53
C SER A 53 -11.33 7.82 -5.39
N SER A 54 -12.62 7.46 -5.38
CA SER A 54 -13.55 7.86 -4.33
C SER A 54 -13.23 7.20 -3.00
N SER A 55 -12.82 5.92 -3.01
CA SER A 55 -12.47 5.16 -1.81
C SER A 55 -11.33 5.80 -1.00
N GLN A 56 -10.42 6.53 -1.65
CA GLN A 56 -9.32 7.23 -0.98
C GLN A 56 -9.77 8.22 0.08
N LEU A 57 -10.98 8.78 -0.08
CA LEU A 57 -11.55 9.72 0.89
C LEU A 57 -11.99 9.04 2.19
N LEU A 58 -12.13 7.72 2.21
CA LEU A 58 -12.57 6.98 3.40
C LEU A 58 -11.43 6.68 4.38
N PHE A 59 -10.17 6.83 3.96
CA PHE A 59 -9.02 6.30 4.68
C PHE A 59 -8.15 7.38 5.32
N PRO A 60 -7.54 7.10 6.49
CA PRO A 60 -6.82 8.10 7.27
C PRO A 60 -5.57 8.63 6.57
N GLY A 61 -4.94 7.88 5.66
CA GLY A 61 -3.74 8.31 4.96
C GLY A 61 -3.87 9.66 4.24
N ILE A 62 -5.03 9.96 3.63
CA ILE A 62 -5.25 11.26 2.97
C ILE A 62 -5.35 12.41 3.98
N TYR A 63 -5.95 12.14 5.14
CA TYR A 63 -6.12 13.11 6.21
C TYR A 63 -4.80 13.39 6.93
N ILE A 64 -4.00 12.35 7.21
CA ILE A 64 -2.64 12.49 7.74
C ILE A 64 -1.79 13.35 6.80
N LYS A 65 -1.84 13.05 5.49
CA LYS A 65 -1.17 13.83 4.45
C LYS A 65 -1.65 15.28 4.40
N HIS A 66 -2.95 15.51 4.58
CA HIS A 66 -3.54 16.84 4.63
C HIS A 66 -3.08 17.64 5.85
N MET A 67 -3.12 17.03 7.05
CA MET A 67 -2.65 17.65 8.29
C MET A 67 -1.15 17.97 8.22
N ALA A 68 -0.33 17.04 7.75
CA ALA A 68 1.10 17.25 7.56
C ALA A 68 1.39 18.43 6.60
N THR A 69 0.58 18.59 5.55
CA THR A 69 0.71 19.71 4.61
C THR A 69 0.40 21.06 5.28
N LYS A 70 -0.52 21.11 6.25
CA LYS A 70 -0.80 22.32 7.04
C LYS A 70 0.36 22.70 7.97
N ILE A 71 1.07 21.71 8.52
CA ILE A 71 2.26 21.94 9.36
C ILE A 71 3.44 22.42 8.49
N GLY A 72 3.62 21.78 7.33
CA GLY A 72 4.59 22.21 6.34
C GLY A 72 4.74 21.20 5.21
N TYR A 73 4.84 21.67 3.97
CA TYR A 73 4.92 20.82 2.77
C TYR A 73 6.12 19.86 2.77
N GLU A 74 7.16 20.17 3.53
CA GLU A 74 8.36 19.35 3.71
C GLU A 74 8.07 18.08 4.54
N TYR A 75 7.16 18.16 5.52
CA TYR A 75 6.85 17.08 6.46
C TYR A 75 5.86 16.05 5.91
N LYS A 76 5.21 16.35 4.78
CA LYS A 76 4.22 15.48 4.15
C LYS A 76 4.76 14.07 3.87
N ASP A 77 5.95 13.97 3.30
CA ASP A 77 6.54 12.68 2.96
C ASP A 77 6.94 11.91 4.22
N LEU A 78 7.56 12.59 5.18
CA LEU A 78 7.96 12.01 6.45
C LEU A 78 6.76 11.48 7.24
N ALA A 79 5.64 12.22 7.28
CA ALA A 79 4.42 11.79 7.95
C ALA A 79 3.84 10.52 7.32
N MET A 80 3.89 10.39 5.99
CA MET A 80 3.46 9.17 5.30
C MET A 80 4.40 8.00 5.56
N ASP A 81 5.71 8.25 5.68
CA ASP A 81 6.70 7.22 6.01
C ASP A 81 6.41 6.66 7.41
N PHE A 82 6.21 7.52 8.41
CA PHE A 82 5.80 7.11 9.75
C PHE A 82 4.47 6.37 9.77
N TYR A 83 3.48 6.84 9.01
CA TYR A 83 2.18 6.18 8.94
C TYR A 83 2.30 4.75 8.41
N ILE A 84 3.00 4.55 7.29
CA ILE A 84 3.17 3.22 6.70
C ILE A 84 3.96 2.30 7.64
N LEU A 85 5.02 2.79 8.29
CA LEU A 85 5.75 2.01 9.28
C LEU A 85 4.88 1.65 10.49
N ALA A 86 4.03 2.55 10.96
CA ALA A 86 3.08 2.26 12.04
C ALA A 86 2.09 1.16 11.62
N LYS A 87 1.62 1.17 10.37
CA LYS A 87 0.77 0.08 9.84
C LYS A 87 1.48 -1.27 9.83
N VAL A 88 2.79 -1.32 9.57
CA VAL A 88 3.59 -2.58 9.64
C VAL A 88 3.74 -3.06 11.09
N VAL A 89 4.00 -2.15 12.01
CA VAL A 89 4.20 -2.47 13.43
C VAL A 89 2.90 -2.94 14.09
N PHE A 90 1.75 -2.41 13.68
CA PHE A 90 0.46 -2.72 14.28
C PHE A 90 0.10 -4.23 14.31
N PRO A 91 0.12 -5.00 13.20
CA PRO A 91 -0.14 -6.43 13.24
C PRO A 91 0.91 -7.22 14.04
N ILE A 92 2.17 -6.77 14.08
CA ILE A 92 3.20 -7.39 14.93
C ILE A 92 2.84 -7.26 16.41
N LEU A 93 2.40 -6.06 16.83
CA LEU A 93 1.95 -5.84 18.21
C LEU A 93 0.73 -6.69 18.55
N ILE A 94 -0.21 -6.85 17.60
CA ILE A 94 -1.38 -7.72 17.79
C ILE A 94 -0.95 -9.16 18.05
N LEU A 95 -0.06 -9.70 17.21
CA LEU A 95 0.43 -11.07 17.29
C LEU A 95 1.21 -11.36 18.59
N ILE A 96 2.12 -10.47 18.98
CA ILE A 96 2.95 -10.65 20.18
C ILE A 96 2.10 -10.60 21.45
N ASN A 97 1.13 -9.69 21.52
CA ASN A 97 0.33 -9.46 22.73
C ASN A 97 -0.99 -10.26 22.75
N ASN A 98 -1.22 -11.12 21.74
CA ASN A 98 -2.47 -11.88 21.58
C ASN A 98 -3.75 -11.00 21.50
N TRP A 99 -3.66 -9.80 20.92
CA TRP A 99 -4.80 -8.87 20.82
C TRP A 99 -5.82 -9.25 19.73
N GLN A 100 -5.55 -10.30 18.95
CA GLN A 100 -6.47 -10.79 17.91
C GLN A 100 -7.82 -11.29 18.47
N THR A 101 -7.92 -11.53 19.78
CA THR A 101 -9.18 -11.89 20.46
C THR A 101 -10.11 -10.70 20.61
N ASN A 102 -9.60 -9.46 20.52
CA ASN A 102 -10.41 -8.26 20.64
C ASN A 102 -10.96 -7.84 19.27
N ASN A 103 -12.27 -7.99 19.10
CA ASN A 103 -12.97 -7.64 17.86
C ASN A 103 -12.74 -6.19 17.42
N TYR A 104 -12.59 -5.25 18.35
CA TYR A 104 -12.32 -3.84 18.01
C TYR A 104 -10.92 -3.67 17.38
N VAL A 105 -9.93 -4.38 17.90
CA VAL A 105 -8.55 -4.35 17.38
C VAL A 105 -8.51 -4.96 15.98
N VAL A 106 -9.18 -6.09 15.78
CA VAL A 106 -9.30 -6.75 14.47
C VAL A 106 -10.05 -5.85 13.47
N PHE A 107 -11.11 -5.16 13.89
CA PHE A 107 -11.82 -4.21 13.03
C PHE A 107 -10.92 -3.05 12.58
N ILE A 108 -10.12 -2.48 13.49
CA ILE A 108 -9.13 -1.45 13.14
C ILE A 108 -8.11 -1.99 12.15
N LEU A 109 -7.63 -3.22 12.34
CA LEU A 109 -6.71 -3.88 11.42
C LEU A 109 -7.33 -4.04 10.02
N ILE A 110 -8.59 -4.51 9.94
CA ILE A 110 -9.32 -4.64 8.67
C ILE A 110 -9.45 -3.28 7.99
N TYR A 111 -9.80 -2.23 8.73
CA TYR A 111 -9.93 -0.88 8.18
C TYR A 111 -8.60 -0.35 7.61
N ILE A 112 -7.49 -0.57 8.32
CA ILE A 112 -6.14 -0.19 7.88
C ILE A 112 -5.70 -1.02 6.66
N LEU A 113 -5.95 -2.33 6.67
CA LEU A 113 -5.62 -3.21 5.55
C LEU A 113 -6.44 -2.86 4.32
N LEU A 114 -7.72 -2.50 4.48
CA LEU A 114 -8.60 -2.10 3.38
C LEU A 114 -8.06 -0.85 2.66
N GLU A 115 -7.44 0.09 3.40
CA GLU A 115 -6.72 1.21 2.79
C GLU A 115 -5.61 0.70 1.85
N THR A 116 -4.78 -0.23 2.31
CA THR A 116 -3.70 -0.80 1.48
C THR A 116 -4.26 -1.56 0.29
N VAL A 117 -5.29 -2.40 0.51
CA VAL A 117 -5.95 -3.21 -0.52
C VAL A 117 -6.56 -2.36 -1.63
N LEU A 118 -7.12 -1.19 -1.32
CA LEU A 118 -7.68 -0.28 -2.33
C LEU A 118 -6.62 0.67 -2.92
N TYR A 119 -5.61 1.05 -2.14
CA TYR A 119 -4.51 1.89 -2.61
C TYR A 119 -3.69 1.21 -3.72
N ILE A 120 -3.42 -0.08 -3.60
CA ILE A 120 -2.57 -0.85 -4.53
C ILE A 120 -3.17 -0.90 -5.95
N PRO A 121 -4.43 -1.33 -6.17
CA PRO A 121 -5.09 -1.23 -7.47
C PRO A 121 -5.21 0.21 -7.96
N THR A 122 -5.38 1.18 -7.07
CA THR A 122 -5.43 2.60 -7.49
C THR A 122 -4.12 3.05 -8.13
N LEU A 123 -2.97 2.56 -7.65
CA LEU A 123 -1.67 2.81 -8.30
C LEU A 123 -1.54 2.17 -9.68
N ILE A 124 -2.32 1.14 -9.98
CA ILE A 124 -2.30 0.44 -11.27
C ILE A 124 -3.26 1.11 -12.25
N PHE A 125 -4.54 1.22 -11.88
CA PHE A 125 -5.62 1.67 -12.76
C PHE A 125 -5.80 3.19 -12.81
N ALA A 126 -5.30 3.93 -11.82
CA ALA A 126 -5.46 5.38 -11.72
C ALA A 126 -4.10 6.04 -11.44
N SER A 127 -3.06 5.52 -12.08
CA SER A 127 -1.66 5.92 -11.86
C SER A 127 -1.38 7.38 -12.26
N ASP A 128 -2.07 7.86 -13.30
CA ASP A 128 -2.06 9.21 -13.86
C ASP A 128 -2.56 10.28 -12.86
N LEU A 129 -3.44 9.89 -11.94
CA LEU A 129 -3.96 10.78 -10.89
C LEU A 129 -2.88 11.21 -9.89
N PHE A 130 -1.81 10.41 -9.79
CA PHE A 130 -0.70 10.66 -8.88
C PHE A 130 0.35 11.55 -9.54
N SER A 131 0.75 12.60 -8.82
CA SER A 131 1.91 13.40 -9.22
C SER A 131 3.17 12.55 -9.17
N GLN A 132 4.09 12.77 -10.11
CA GLN A 132 5.38 12.07 -10.14
C GLN A 132 6.05 12.06 -8.74
N PRO A 133 6.56 10.90 -8.31
CA PRO A 133 7.16 10.77 -6.99
C PRO A 133 8.44 11.60 -6.90
N ARG A 134 8.69 12.23 -5.75
CA ARG A 134 9.95 12.96 -5.49
C ARG A 134 11.19 12.07 -5.64
N SER A 135 11.05 10.78 -5.30
CA SER A 135 12.10 9.78 -5.42
C SER A 135 11.48 8.42 -5.69
N TYR A 136 11.84 7.81 -6.81
CA TYR A 136 11.43 6.45 -7.16
C TYR A 136 11.89 5.41 -6.13
N LYS A 137 13.08 5.60 -5.54
CA LYS A 137 13.59 4.70 -4.49
C LYS A 137 12.71 4.73 -3.24
N ARG A 138 12.17 5.90 -2.88
CA ARG A 138 11.23 6.03 -1.76
C ARG A 138 9.92 5.31 -2.07
N SER A 139 9.34 5.50 -3.25
CA SER A 139 8.11 4.79 -3.63
C SER A 139 8.26 3.26 -3.57
N MET A 140 9.39 2.73 -4.05
CA MET A 140 9.69 1.30 -3.97
C MET A 140 9.78 0.79 -2.52
N LEU A 141 10.44 1.56 -1.65
CA LEU A 141 10.57 1.23 -0.23
C LEU A 141 9.20 1.25 0.49
N LEU A 142 8.34 2.22 0.18
CA LEU A 142 6.99 2.28 0.74
C LEU A 142 6.10 1.12 0.27
N LEU A 143 6.24 0.69 -0.97
CA LEU A 143 5.55 -0.50 -1.48
C LEU A 143 6.02 -1.78 -0.80
N PHE A 144 7.33 -1.90 -0.56
CA PHE A 144 7.87 -3.02 0.22
C PHE A 144 7.28 -3.04 1.64
N PHE A 145 7.17 -1.91 2.33
CA PHE A 145 6.54 -1.86 3.65
C PHE A 145 5.03 -2.12 3.60
N ASN A 146 4.30 -1.63 2.59
CA ASN A 146 2.89 -2.01 2.42
C ASN A 146 2.72 -3.51 2.15
N TYR A 147 3.64 -4.14 1.42
CA TYR A 147 3.64 -5.60 1.23
C TYR A 147 3.85 -6.32 2.57
N LEU A 148 4.85 -5.91 3.35
CA LEU A 148 5.08 -6.47 4.69
C LEU A 148 3.87 -6.30 5.61
N GLU A 149 3.25 -5.12 5.62
CA GLU A 149 2.02 -4.84 6.36
C GLU A 149 0.92 -5.84 5.98
N SER A 150 0.66 -6.00 4.68
CA SER A 150 -0.36 -6.92 4.20
C SER A 150 -0.09 -8.37 4.64
N VAL A 151 1.14 -8.86 4.49
CA VAL A 151 1.52 -10.22 4.92
C VAL A 151 1.31 -10.39 6.43
N LEU A 152 1.71 -9.42 7.24
CA LEU A 152 1.54 -9.48 8.70
C LEU A 152 0.07 -9.37 9.12
N SER A 153 -0.74 -8.57 8.42
CA SER A 153 -2.18 -8.46 8.65
C SER A 153 -2.90 -9.79 8.37
N PHE A 154 -2.54 -10.51 7.29
CA PHE A 154 -3.07 -11.86 7.05
C PHE A 154 -2.60 -12.87 8.11
N ALA A 155 -1.38 -12.75 8.63
CA ALA A 155 -0.93 -13.59 9.74
C ALA A 155 -1.83 -13.42 10.98
N VAL A 156 -2.27 -12.19 11.29
CA VAL A 156 -3.26 -11.96 12.34
C VAL A 156 -4.57 -12.69 12.04
N PHE A 157 -5.09 -12.60 10.81
CA PHE A 157 -6.35 -13.28 10.44
C PHE A 157 -6.26 -14.80 10.55
N TYR A 158 -5.15 -15.42 10.19
CA TYR A 158 -4.98 -16.86 10.41
C TYR A 158 -4.92 -17.24 11.89
N ARG A 159 -4.60 -16.28 12.77
CA ARG A 159 -4.54 -16.47 14.22
C ARG A 159 -5.86 -16.15 14.93
N THR A 160 -6.87 -15.57 14.28
CA THR A 160 -8.15 -15.25 14.93
C THR A 160 -9.01 -16.49 15.24
N GLY A 161 -8.71 -17.63 14.63
CA GLY A 161 -9.41 -18.89 14.90
C GLY A 161 -8.70 -20.10 14.33
N ASP A 162 -9.24 -21.29 14.60
CA ASP A 162 -8.66 -22.56 14.16
C ASP A 162 -9.03 -22.88 12.70
N TYR A 163 -8.41 -22.14 11.78
CA TYR A 163 -8.73 -22.27 10.34
C TYR A 163 -7.80 -23.22 9.57
N LEU A 164 -6.66 -23.57 10.16
CA LEU A 164 -5.61 -24.38 9.54
C LEU A 164 -5.66 -25.83 10.01
N ASN A 165 -4.96 -26.72 9.31
CA ASN A 165 -4.84 -28.14 9.64
C ASN A 165 -4.19 -28.44 11.00
N ALA A 166 -3.42 -27.49 11.54
CA ALA A 166 -2.73 -27.62 12.82
C ALA A 166 -2.87 -26.31 13.62
N PRO A 167 -2.93 -26.39 14.97
CA PRO A 167 -2.97 -25.20 15.80
C PRO A 167 -1.68 -24.40 15.65
N LEU A 168 -1.82 -23.08 15.54
CA LEU A 168 -0.69 -22.17 15.60
C LEU A 168 -0.34 -21.97 17.07
N ASN A 169 0.81 -22.48 17.52
CA ASN A 169 1.19 -22.42 18.94
C ASN A 169 1.96 -21.12 19.21
N ASN A 170 2.97 -20.84 18.40
CA ASN A 170 3.75 -19.61 18.47
C ASN A 170 3.13 -18.55 17.54
N TRP A 171 3.14 -17.28 17.96
CA TRP A 171 2.69 -16.17 17.11
C TRP A 171 3.47 -16.12 15.78
N PHE A 172 4.72 -16.57 15.81
CA PHE A 172 5.57 -16.65 14.63
C PHE A 172 5.12 -17.70 13.62
N ASP A 173 4.41 -18.75 14.04
CA ASP A 173 3.88 -19.78 13.12
C ASP A 173 2.88 -19.16 12.13
N ALA A 174 2.06 -18.21 12.61
CA ALA A 174 1.11 -17.47 11.78
C ALA A 174 1.82 -16.57 10.76
N VAL A 175 2.91 -15.93 11.19
CA VAL A 175 3.78 -15.11 10.32
C VAL A 175 4.41 -15.99 9.27
N TYR A 176 5.01 -17.11 9.68
CA TYR A 176 5.63 -18.08 8.80
C TYR A 176 4.66 -18.55 7.71
N TYR A 177 3.46 -19.03 8.11
CA TYR A 177 2.46 -19.50 7.15
C TYR A 177 2.04 -18.39 6.18
N SER A 178 1.83 -17.17 6.68
CA SER A 178 1.47 -16.02 5.84
C SER A 178 2.57 -15.69 4.83
N PHE A 179 3.84 -15.69 5.23
CA PHE A 179 4.98 -15.46 4.33
C PHE A 179 5.13 -16.56 3.29
N VAL A 180 5.05 -17.83 3.69
CA VAL A 180 5.15 -19.00 2.79
C VAL A 180 4.04 -18.99 1.75
N THR A 181 2.84 -18.57 2.16
CA THR A 181 1.67 -18.41 1.28
C THR A 181 1.85 -17.23 0.33
N SER A 182 2.25 -16.06 0.84
CA SER A 182 2.42 -14.86 0.01
C SER A 182 3.59 -14.98 -0.96
N SER A 183 4.64 -15.75 -0.63
CA SER A 183 5.74 -16.04 -1.54
C SER A 183 5.44 -17.21 -2.50
N THR A 184 4.21 -17.75 -2.47
CA THR A 184 3.77 -18.90 -3.28
C THR A 184 4.68 -20.12 -3.17
N ILE A 185 5.35 -20.31 -2.02
CA ILE A 185 6.22 -21.47 -1.79
C ILE A 185 5.36 -22.68 -1.41
N GLY A 186 4.45 -22.49 -0.44
CA GLY A 186 3.47 -23.50 -0.06
C GLY A 186 4.07 -24.85 0.37
N TYR A 187 4.90 -24.86 1.42
CA TYR A 187 5.53 -26.10 1.92
C TYR A 187 4.53 -27.21 2.31
N GLY A 188 3.29 -26.85 2.65
CA GLY A 188 2.20 -27.79 2.94
C GLY A 188 2.19 -28.32 4.37
N ASP A 189 3.05 -27.81 5.23
CA ASP A 189 3.04 -28.05 6.68
C ASP A 189 1.82 -27.39 7.35
N TYR A 190 1.49 -26.17 6.91
CA TYR A 190 0.24 -25.47 7.23
C TYR A 190 -0.60 -25.26 5.96
N TYR A 191 -1.89 -25.59 6.04
CA TYR A 191 -2.85 -25.34 4.96
C TYR A 191 -4.27 -25.11 5.50
N PRO A 192 -5.10 -24.32 4.80
CA PRO A 192 -6.42 -23.95 5.28
C PRO A 192 -7.40 -25.10 5.11
N VAL A 193 -7.99 -25.56 6.21
CA VAL A 193 -9.02 -26.62 6.22
C VAL A 193 -10.42 -26.01 6.29
N ALA A 194 -10.59 -24.93 7.07
CA ALA A 194 -11.84 -24.22 7.23
C ALA A 194 -12.14 -23.29 6.04
N ILE A 195 -13.42 -23.01 5.79
CA ILE A 195 -13.87 -22.11 4.72
C ILE A 195 -13.28 -20.70 4.89
N GLN A 196 -13.26 -20.19 6.12
CA GLN A 196 -12.71 -18.87 6.44
C GLN A 196 -11.23 -18.78 6.12
N GLY A 197 -10.45 -19.80 6.51
CA GLY A 197 -9.03 -19.90 6.16
C GLY A 197 -8.80 -19.88 4.65
N LYS A 198 -9.60 -20.64 3.90
CA LYS A 198 -9.52 -20.67 2.43
C LYS A 198 -9.82 -19.31 1.81
N ILE A 199 -10.82 -18.58 2.33
CA ILE A 199 -11.14 -17.22 1.87
C ILE A 199 -9.96 -16.29 2.11
N PHE A 200 -9.34 -16.33 3.31
CA PHE A 200 -8.18 -15.50 3.62
C PHE A 200 -7.01 -15.81 2.69
N THR A 201 -6.73 -17.09 2.41
CA THR A 201 -5.69 -17.50 1.46
C THR A 201 -5.96 -16.98 0.05
N ILE A 202 -7.19 -17.08 -0.44
CA ILE A 202 -7.56 -16.56 -1.77
C ILE A 202 -7.33 -15.04 -1.83
N LEU A 203 -7.82 -14.29 -0.84
CA LEU A 203 -7.64 -12.84 -0.78
C LEU A 203 -6.17 -12.44 -0.72
N GLN A 204 -5.37 -13.16 0.06
CA GLN A 204 -3.94 -12.92 0.20
C GLN A 204 -3.19 -13.14 -1.12
N VAL A 205 -3.50 -14.23 -1.84
CA VAL A 205 -2.86 -14.53 -3.13
C VAL A 205 -3.21 -13.48 -4.19
N PHE A 206 -4.48 -13.05 -4.26
CA PHE A 206 -4.88 -11.96 -5.16
C PHE A 206 -4.16 -10.65 -4.85
N LEU A 207 -4.03 -10.30 -3.56
CA LEU A 207 -3.32 -9.10 -3.15
C LEU A 207 -1.83 -9.17 -3.51
N PHE A 208 -1.19 -10.33 -3.30
CA PHE A 208 0.20 -10.56 -3.70
C PHE A 208 0.42 -10.35 -5.21
N LEU A 209 -0.50 -10.83 -6.05
CA LEU A 209 -0.42 -10.64 -7.51
C LEU A 209 -0.32 -9.16 -7.89
N PHE A 210 -1.13 -8.29 -7.26
CA PHE A 210 -1.05 -6.85 -7.52
C PHE A 210 0.29 -6.24 -7.09
N PHE A 211 0.87 -6.69 -5.97
CA PHE A 211 2.21 -6.27 -5.56
C PHE A 211 3.26 -6.66 -6.60
N VAL A 212 3.22 -7.89 -7.12
CA VAL A 212 4.14 -8.35 -8.18
C VAL A 212 4.04 -7.46 -9.42
N ILE A 213 2.82 -7.17 -9.89
CA ILE A 213 2.58 -6.29 -11.04
C ILE A 213 3.22 -4.91 -10.82
N LEU A 214 3.01 -4.32 -9.65
CA LEU A 214 3.61 -3.02 -9.32
C LEU A 214 5.13 -3.08 -9.30
N PHE A 215 5.73 -4.07 -8.62
CA PHE A 215 7.19 -4.22 -8.60
C PHE A 215 7.75 -4.36 -10.02
N MET A 216 7.11 -5.15 -10.88
CA MET A 216 7.50 -5.30 -12.29
C MET A 216 7.41 -3.97 -13.06
N ASN A 217 6.35 -3.19 -12.87
CA ASN A 217 6.21 -1.85 -13.48
C ASN A 217 7.36 -0.90 -13.03
N PHE A 218 7.74 -0.94 -11.74
CA PHE A 218 8.88 -0.17 -11.24
C PHE A 218 10.23 -0.59 -11.82
N PHE A 219 10.45 -1.88 -12.07
CA PHE A 219 11.68 -2.34 -12.71
C PHE A 219 11.71 -2.04 -14.21
N SER A 220 10.58 -2.23 -14.90
CA SER A 220 10.45 -1.95 -16.34
C SER A 220 10.74 -0.49 -16.67
N SER A 221 10.17 0.45 -15.91
CA SER A 221 10.42 1.89 -16.10
C SER A 221 11.88 2.34 -15.91
N LYS A 222 12.72 1.54 -15.24
CA LYS A 222 14.17 1.80 -15.11
C LYS A 222 15.01 1.25 -16.25
N ILE A 223 14.52 0.25 -16.97
CA ILE A 223 15.16 -0.27 -18.17
C ILE A 223 14.87 0.73 -19.29
N LYS A 224 15.51 1.90 -19.22
CA LYS A 224 15.83 2.62 -20.45
C LYS A 224 16.72 1.67 -21.22
N THR A 225 16.20 1.11 -22.31
CA THR A 225 16.99 0.48 -23.36
C THR A 225 18.03 1.49 -23.81
N LYS A 226 19.18 1.52 -23.14
CA LYS A 226 20.42 1.95 -23.77
C LYS A 226 20.73 0.85 -24.78
N GLY A 227 20.06 0.93 -25.92
CA GLY A 227 20.46 0.18 -27.09
C GLY A 227 21.92 0.53 -27.38
N TYR A 228 22.69 -0.46 -27.82
CA TYR A 228 24.12 -0.31 -28.14
C TYR A 228 24.40 0.81 -29.19
N PHE A 229 23.35 1.37 -29.79
CA PHE A 229 23.37 2.41 -30.83
C PHE A 229 22.71 3.74 -30.43
N SER A 230 22.33 3.97 -29.17
CA SER A 230 21.53 5.16 -28.81
C SER A 230 22.30 6.49 -28.66
N ASP A 231 23.54 6.58 -29.13
CA ASP A 231 24.29 7.85 -29.20
C ASP A 231 25.08 7.92 -30.51
N LYS A 232 24.40 8.06 -31.66
CA LYS A 232 24.92 8.68 -32.88
C LYS A 232 23.78 9.23 -33.75
N SER A 233 23.23 10.37 -33.37
CA SER A 233 22.60 11.29 -34.34
C SER A 233 22.42 12.65 -33.69
N GLU A 234 23.22 13.59 -34.20
CA GLU A 234 23.21 15.05 -34.08
C GLU A 234 23.84 15.69 -32.83
#